data_AF-A0A329KBX4-F1
#
_entry.id   AF-A0A329KBX4-F1
#
_cell.length_a   1.000
_cell.length_b   1.000
_cell.length_c   1.000
_cell.angle_alpha   90.00
_cell.angle_beta   90.00
_cell.angle_gamma   90.00
#
_symmetry.space_group_name_H-M   'P 1'
#
loop_
_entity.id
_entity.type
_entity.pdbx_description
1 polymer ?
#
loop_
_entity_poly.entity_id
_entity_poly.type
_entity_poly.pdbx_seq_one_letter_code
_entity_poly.pdbx_strand_id
1 'polypeptide(L)'
;MFGIANRGREEMPVIEDTLIILSSSGRADIARVEDINDERILAHGEVEYSVPIGDVSSYVGRRGRVFHYPAIEENVTDCKRIAALERSTVLRQITMFEKEPMEAAAKLPIGKMVMIGAAVLVLIIMLAVK
;
A
#
# COMPACT_ATOMS: atom_id res chain seq x y z
N MET A 1 -49.15 5.55 55.14
CA MET A 1 -48.58 6.33 54.03
C MET A 1 -47.45 5.47 53.46
N PHE A 2 -47.72 4.68 52.43
CA PHE A 2 -46.76 3.74 51.86
C PHE A 2 -45.83 4.50 50.91
N GLY A 3 -44.54 4.59 51.27
CA GLY A 3 -43.50 5.11 50.39
C GLY A 3 -43.25 4.11 49.28
N ILE A 4 -43.62 4.48 48.05
CA ILE A 4 -43.28 3.72 46.85
C ILE A 4 -41.78 3.92 46.64
N ALA A 5 -41.01 2.91 47.03
CA ALA A 5 -39.59 2.81 46.74
C ALA A 5 -39.39 2.97 45.22
N ASN A 6 -38.57 3.95 44.86
CA ASN A 6 -38.18 4.27 43.51
C ASN A 6 -37.44 3.05 42.95
N ARG A 7 -38.18 2.18 42.24
CA ARG A 7 -37.69 0.93 41.68
C ARG A 7 -36.60 1.31 40.68
N GLY A 8 -35.38 0.85 40.94
CA GLY A 8 -34.18 1.22 40.21
C GLY A 8 -34.41 1.18 38.71
N ARG A 9 -34.01 2.24 38.02
CA ARG A 9 -33.82 2.20 36.57
C ARG A 9 -32.85 1.05 36.32
N GLU A 10 -33.30 -0.01 35.66
CA GLU A 10 -32.40 -1.00 35.09
C GLU A 10 -31.53 -0.23 34.09
N GLU A 11 -30.28 0.05 34.48
CA GLU A 11 -29.27 0.56 33.57
C GLU A 11 -29.13 -0.48 32.46
N MET A 12 -29.60 -0.13 31.26
CA MET A 12 -29.38 -0.98 30.09
C MET A 12 -27.88 -1.27 30.02
N PRO A 13 -27.47 -2.53 29.83
CA PRO A 13 -26.06 -2.85 29.74
C PRO A 13 -25.45 -2.02 28.61
N VAL A 14 -24.51 -1.14 28.95
CA VAL A 14 -23.84 -0.31 27.96
C VAL A 14 -23.11 -1.26 27.01
N ILE A 15 -23.61 -1.32 25.78
CA ILE A 15 -22.99 -2.11 24.73
C ILE A 15 -21.75 -1.33 24.29
N GLU A 16 -20.57 -1.90 24.55
CA GLU A 16 -19.28 -1.28 24.28
C GLU A 16 -18.41 -2.28 23.53
N ASP A 17 -18.11 -1.94 22.28
CA ASP A 17 -17.14 -2.67 21.50
C ASP A 17 -15.73 -2.40 22.04
N THR A 18 -14.92 -3.44 22.10
CA THR A 18 -13.61 -3.41 22.77
C THR A 18 -12.53 -3.96 21.84
N LEU A 19 -11.39 -3.28 21.76
CA LEU A 19 -10.19 -3.74 21.10
C LEU A 19 -9.17 -4.21 22.14
N ILE A 20 -8.74 -5.46 22.04
CA ILE A 20 -7.70 -6.07 22.87
C ILE A 20 -6.44 -6.16 22.02
N ILE A 21 -5.38 -5.49 22.47
CA ILE A 21 -4.06 -5.54 21.87
C ILE A 21 -3.17 -6.41 22.75
N LEU A 22 -2.65 -7.51 22.21
CA LEU A 22 -1.67 -8.35 22.90
C LEU A 22 -0.30 -8.19 22.24
N SER A 23 0.67 -7.70 23.00
CA SER A 23 2.06 -7.59 22.59
C SER A 23 2.84 -8.88 22.86
N SER A 24 3.77 -9.20 21.97
CA SER A 24 4.82 -10.22 22.16
C SER A 24 5.59 -10.10 23.49
N SER A 25 5.70 -8.89 24.04
CA SER A 25 6.36 -8.61 25.32
C SER A 25 5.59 -9.08 26.56
N GLY A 26 4.41 -9.67 26.37
CA GLY A 26 3.51 -10.07 27.47
C GLY A 26 2.68 -8.91 28.02
N ARG A 27 2.64 -7.77 27.32
CA ARG A 27 1.79 -6.61 27.66
C ARG A 27 0.48 -6.69 26.90
N ALA A 28 -0.59 -6.26 27.56
CA ALA A 28 -1.91 -6.16 26.96
C ALA A 28 -2.44 -4.73 27.16
N ASP A 29 -3.08 -4.17 26.13
CA ASP A 29 -3.93 -2.99 26.28
C ASP A 29 -5.36 -3.30 25.85
N ILE A 30 -6.32 -2.66 26.50
CA ILE A 30 -7.75 -2.81 26.27
C ILE A 30 -8.31 -1.43 25.95
N ALA A 31 -8.53 -1.19 24.67
CA ALA A 31 -9.04 0.07 24.14
C ALA A 31 -10.56 -0.02 23.88
N ARG A 32 -11.28 1.06 24.14
CA ARG A 32 -12.69 1.19 23.77
C ARG A 32 -12.77 1.56 22.29
N VAL A 33 -13.58 0.83 21.53
CA VAL A 33 -13.80 1.19 20.12
C VAL A 33 -14.66 2.45 20.04
N GLU A 34 -14.18 3.42 19.28
CA GLU A 34 -14.87 4.68 19.03
C GLU A 34 -15.62 4.65 17.70
N ASP A 35 -14.95 4.15 16.65
CA ASP A 35 -15.53 4.06 15.31
C ASP A 35 -14.97 2.86 14.54
N ILE A 36 -15.78 2.36 13.62
CA ILE A 36 -15.44 1.24 12.74
C ILE A 36 -15.86 1.64 11.34
N ASN A 37 -14.90 1.74 10.43
CA ASN A 37 -15.15 1.92 9.00
C ASN A 37 -14.90 0.60 8.25
N ASP A 38 -14.98 0.61 6.91
CA ASP A 38 -14.83 -0.61 6.11
C ASP A 38 -13.40 -1.20 6.14
N GLU A 39 -12.40 -0.39 6.47
CA GLU A 39 -10.98 -0.79 6.40
C GLU A 39 -10.32 -0.94 7.78
N ARG A 40 -10.76 -0.16 8.77
CA ARG A 40 -10.05 0.06 10.03
C ARG A 40 -11.00 0.23 11.22
N ILE A 41 -10.46 -0.09 12.40
CA ILE A 41 -11.08 0.13 13.71
C ILE A 41 -10.28 1.22 14.42
N LEU A 42 -10.99 2.26 14.86
CA LEU A 42 -10.47 3.31 15.72
C LEU A 42 -10.85 3.00 17.17
N ALA A 43 -9.86 2.96 18.05
CA ALA A 43 -10.07 2.68 19.46
C ALA A 43 -9.19 3.55 20.35
N HIS A 44 -9.71 3.91 21.51
CA HIS A 44 -9.04 4.75 22.49
C HIS A 44 -8.76 3.95 23.77
N GLY A 45 -7.47 3.74 24.06
CA GLY A 45 -6.95 3.05 25.24
C GLY A 45 -5.96 3.92 26.00
N GLU A 46 -4.79 3.38 26.36
CA GLU A 46 -3.68 4.21 26.84
C GLU A 46 -3.17 5.17 25.74
N VAL A 47 -3.26 4.72 24.49
CA VAL A 47 -3.03 5.51 23.29
C VAL A 47 -4.19 5.35 22.31
N GLU A 48 -4.21 6.18 21.27
CA GLU A 48 -5.13 6.02 20.16
C GLU A 48 -4.63 4.94 19.19
N TYR A 49 -5.50 4.00 18.87
CA TYR A 49 -5.21 2.88 17.98
C TYR A 49 -6.03 2.97 16.70
N SER A 50 -5.35 2.78 15.56
CA SER A 50 -5.98 2.59 14.27
C SER A 50 -5.50 1.28 13.66
N VAL A 51 -6.30 0.22 13.76
CA VAL A 51 -5.92 -1.13 13.31
C VAL A 51 -6.72 -1.56 12.08
N PRO A 52 -6.10 -2.22 11.07
CA PRO A 52 -6.85 -2.75 9.93
C PRO A 52 -7.82 -3.86 10.35
N ILE A 53 -9.02 -3.87 9.78
CA ILE A 53 -10.02 -4.91 10.06
C ILE A 53 -9.54 -6.30 9.64
N GLY A 54 -8.75 -6.38 8.56
CA GLY A 54 -8.19 -7.64 8.07
C GLY A 54 -7.27 -8.35 9.06
N ASP A 55 -6.67 -7.59 10.00
CA ASP A 55 -5.67 -8.09 10.94
C ASP A 55 -6.27 -8.39 12.33
N VAL A 56 -7.57 -8.18 12.52
CA VAL A 56 -8.24 -8.44 13.81
C VAL A 56 -9.10 -9.68 13.76
N SER A 57 -9.05 -10.47 14.83
CA SER A 57 -10.04 -11.51 15.08
C SER A 57 -11.22 -10.92 15.83
N SER A 58 -12.43 -11.05 15.29
CA SER A 58 -13.65 -10.55 15.95
C SER A 58 -14.37 -11.68 16.70
N TYR A 59 -14.83 -11.36 17.90
CA TYR A 59 -15.58 -12.25 18.79
C TYR A 59 -16.83 -11.55 19.29
N VAL A 60 -17.86 -12.33 19.62
CA VAL A 60 -19.08 -11.82 20.24
C VAL A 60 -18.93 -11.92 21.76
N GLY A 61 -18.78 -10.77 22.42
CA GLY A 61 -18.71 -10.67 23.87
C GLY A 61 -20.09 -10.45 24.51
N ARG A 62 -20.14 -10.55 25.84
CA ARG A 62 -21.38 -10.33 26.62
C ARG A 62 -21.89 -8.88 26.57
N ARG A 63 -21.02 -7.93 26.24
CA ARG A 63 -21.27 -6.49 26.24
C ARG A 63 -21.08 -5.83 24.88
N GLY A 64 -20.78 -6.57 23.82
CA GLY A 64 -20.42 -6.00 22.52
C GLY A 64 -19.43 -6.88 21.78
N ARG A 65 -18.96 -6.41 20.61
CA ARG A 65 -17.92 -7.08 19.84
C ARG A 65 -16.57 -6.90 20.53
N VAL A 66 -15.78 -7.97 20.54
CA VAL A 66 -14.41 -7.96 21.04
C VAL A 66 -13.50 -8.20 19.86
N PHE A 67 -12.66 -7.23 19.55
CA PHE A 67 -11.65 -7.31 18.51
C PHE A 67 -10.32 -7.65 19.16
N HIS A 68 -9.64 -8.66 18.65
CA HIS A 68 -8.32 -9.04 19.10
C HIS A 68 -7.32 -8.72 18.00
N TYR A 69 -6.39 -7.82 18.29
CA TYR A 69 -5.27 -7.49 17.44
C TYR A 69 -3.98 -8.11 18.01
N PRO A 70 -3.40 -9.12 17.34
CA PRO A 70 -2.10 -9.65 17.73
C PRO A 70 -1.03 -8.64 17.31
N ALA A 71 -0.49 -7.88 18.27
CA ALA A 71 0.67 -7.03 18.03
C ALA A 71 1.93 -7.89 18.00
N ILE A 72 2.08 -8.69 16.94
CA ILE A 72 3.28 -9.47 16.67
C ILE A 72 4.36 -8.49 16.17
N GLU A 73 5.55 -8.52 16.77
CA GLU A 73 6.73 -7.77 16.28
C GLU A 73 7.03 -8.00 14.78
N GLU A 74 6.59 -9.15 14.27
CA GLU A 74 6.72 -9.54 12.87
C GLU A 74 5.97 -8.58 11.91
N ASN A 75 4.80 -8.05 12.30
CA ASN A 75 4.03 -7.14 11.44
C ASN A 75 4.74 -5.81 11.19
N VAL A 76 5.46 -5.28 12.18
CA VAL A 76 6.25 -4.04 12.01
C VAL A 76 7.49 -4.31 11.15
N THR A 77 8.06 -5.50 11.28
CA THR A 77 9.30 -5.89 10.59
C THR A 77 9.04 -6.23 9.13
N ASP A 78 7.96 -6.95 8.84
CA ASP A 78 7.53 -7.26 7.48
C ASP A 78 6.99 -6.04 6.75
N CYS A 79 6.25 -5.15 7.41
CA CYS A 79 5.79 -3.92 6.78
C CYS A 79 6.98 -3.00 6.40
N LYS A 80 8.03 -2.93 7.26
CA LYS A 80 9.29 -2.25 6.90
C LYS A 80 10.03 -2.91 5.74
N ARG A 81 10.05 -4.25 5.68
CA ARG A 81 10.70 -5.01 4.60
C ARG A 81 9.98 -4.83 3.27
N ILE A 82 8.64 -4.85 3.28
CA ILE A 82 7.80 -4.62 2.09
C ILE A 82 7.98 -3.18 1.60
N ALA A 83 7.89 -2.18 2.49
CA ALA A 83 8.12 -0.79 2.11
C ALA A 83 9.53 -0.54 1.55
N ALA A 84 10.55 -1.23 2.08
CA ALA A 84 11.91 -1.19 1.54
C ALA A 84 12.02 -1.81 0.14
N LEU A 85 11.29 -2.91 -0.11
CA LEU A 85 11.20 -3.55 -1.43
C LEU A 85 10.47 -2.68 -2.45
N GLU A 86 9.37 -2.03 -2.07
CA GLU A 86 8.67 -1.07 -2.93
C GLU A 86 9.57 0.10 -3.31
N ARG A 87 10.28 0.68 -2.33
CA ARG A 87 11.27 1.75 -2.58
C ARG A 87 12.38 1.32 -3.53
N SER A 88 12.90 0.09 -3.37
CA SER A 88 13.92 -0.47 -4.27
C SER A 88 13.39 -0.69 -5.69
N THR A 89 12.13 -1.12 -5.82
CA THR A 89 11.48 -1.36 -7.10
C THR A 89 11.23 -0.06 -7.87
N VAL A 90 10.73 0.97 -7.20
CA VAL A 90 10.51 2.29 -7.80
C VAL A 90 11.84 2.90 -8.27
N LEU A 91 12.91 2.82 -7.47
CA LEU A 91 14.23 3.28 -7.88
C LEU A 91 14.75 2.53 -9.11
N ARG A 92 14.57 1.20 -9.16
CA ARG A 92 14.94 0.41 -10.33
C ARG A 92 14.16 0.85 -11.58
N GLN A 93 12.86 1.09 -11.46
CA GLN A 93 12.03 1.56 -12.58
C GLN A 93 12.47 2.94 -13.08
N ILE A 94 12.83 3.86 -12.18
CA ILE A 94 13.39 5.17 -12.55
C ILE A 94 14.71 5.01 -13.29
N THR A 95 15.62 4.15 -12.81
CA THR A 95 16.92 3.92 -13.47
C THR A 95 16.79 3.23 -14.83
N MET A 96 15.75 2.43 -15.04
CA MET A 96 15.44 1.81 -16.33
C MET A 96 14.73 2.78 -17.28
N PHE A 97 14.25 3.92 -16.78
CA PHE A 97 13.61 4.96 -17.59
C PHE A 97 14.62 5.90 -18.25
N GLU A 98 15.89 5.87 -17.86
CA GLU A 98 16.92 6.72 -18.44
C GLU A 98 17.75 5.97 -19.49
N LYS A 99 17.59 6.46 -20.73
CA LYS A 99 18.17 6.04 -22.00
C LYS A 99 17.43 4.92 -22.76
N GLU A 100 16.35 5.33 -23.44
CA GLU A 100 16.41 5.10 -24.89
C GLU A 100 17.74 5.71 -25.37
N PRO A 101 18.66 4.92 -25.95
CA PRO A 101 19.82 5.52 -26.58
C PRO A 101 19.25 6.45 -27.66
N MET A 102 19.44 7.75 -27.48
CA MET A 102 19.32 8.75 -28.53
C MET A 102 20.45 8.50 -29.55
N GLU A 103 20.50 7.29 -30.11
CA GLU A 103 21.48 6.80 -31.07
C GLU A 103 20.78 6.10 -32.25
N ALA A 104 19.64 6.63 -32.69
CA ALA A 104 19.00 6.10 -33.91
C ALA A 104 18.53 7.16 -34.92
N ALA A 105 18.71 8.46 -34.68
CA ALA A 105 18.08 9.49 -35.53
C ALA A 105 19.06 10.53 -36.10
N ALA A 106 20.23 10.10 -36.59
CA ALA A 106 20.96 10.85 -37.63
C ALA A 106 21.94 9.99 -38.45
N LYS A 107 21.89 8.66 -38.36
CA LYS A 107 22.60 7.82 -39.33
C LYS A 107 21.76 7.81 -40.59
N LEU A 108 21.97 8.81 -41.45
CA LEU A 108 21.54 8.75 -42.84
C LEU A 108 21.86 7.34 -43.35
N PRO A 109 20.88 6.59 -43.87
CA PRO A 109 21.10 5.20 -44.21
C PRO A 109 22.18 5.15 -45.29
N ILE A 110 23.39 4.71 -44.92
CA ILE A 110 24.58 4.69 -45.78
C ILE A 110 24.26 3.99 -47.11
N GLY A 111 23.40 2.96 -47.07
CA GLY A 111 22.90 2.29 -48.28
C GLY A 111 22.18 3.19 -49.27
N LYS A 112 21.41 4.20 -48.83
CA LYS A 112 20.74 5.16 -49.73
C LYS A 112 21.74 6.13 -50.35
N MET A 113 22.76 6.57 -49.61
CA MET A 113 23.82 7.42 -50.17
C MET A 113 24.67 6.68 -51.21
N VAL A 114 25.00 5.41 -50.95
CA VAL A 114 25.76 4.58 -51.89
C VAL A 114 24.97 4.32 -53.17
N MET A 115 23.67 4.03 -53.09
CA MET A 115 22.84 3.88 -54.29
C MET A 115 22.76 5.16 -55.13
N ILE A 116 22.57 6.32 -54.47
CA ILE A 116 22.49 7.60 -55.19
C ILE A 116 23.84 7.90 -55.87
N GLY A 117 24.96 7.68 -55.18
CA GLY A 117 26.30 7.85 -55.76
C GLY A 117 26.55 6.93 -56.95
N ALA A 118 26.17 5.66 -56.85
CA ALA A 118 26.31 4.69 -57.95
C ALA A 118 25.45 5.07 -59.17
N ALA A 119 24.20 5.51 -58.95
CA ALA A 119 23.31 5.93 -60.02
C ALA A 119 23.85 7.16 -60.79
N VAL A 120 24.39 8.15 -60.06
CA VAL A 120 25.02 9.33 -60.67
C VAL A 120 26.27 8.94 -61.46
N LEU A 121 27.11 8.04 -60.93
CA LEU A 121 28.31 7.58 -61.62
C LEU A 121 27.98 6.89 -62.95
N VAL A 122 26.98 5.99 -62.94
CA VAL A 122 26.52 5.30 -64.17
C VAL A 122 26.01 6.29 -65.21
N LEU A 123 25.29 7.33 -64.77
CA LEU A 123 24.76 8.36 -65.67
C LEU A 123 25.87 9.21 -66.30
N ILE A 124 26.91 9.56 -65.53
CA ILE A 124 28.11 10.25 -66.05
C ILE A 124 28.84 9.37 -67.07
N ILE A 125 29.01 8.07 -66.79
CA ILE A 125 29.66 7.14 -67.72
C ILE A 125 28.85 7.02 -69.01
N MET A 126 27.52 6.91 -68.95
CA MET A 126 26.67 6.87 -70.15
C MET A 126 26.75 8.14 -70.99
N LEU A 127 26.91 9.32 -70.36
CA LEU A 127 27.09 10.58 -71.07
C LEU A 127 28.50 10.74 -71.66
N ALA A 128 29.52 10.13 -71.05
CA ALA A 128 30.90 10.19 -71.53
C ALA A 128 31.22 9.17 -72.63
N VAL A 129 30.46 8.07 -72.72
CA VAL A 129 30.61 7.01 -73.73
C VAL A 129 29.74 7.28 -74.98
N LYS A 130 28.93 8.35 -74.96
CA LYS A 130 28.09 8.79 -76.07
C LYS A 130 28.73 9.97 -76.81
#